data_AF-A0A1R1DD41-F1
#
_entry.id   AF-A0A1R1DD41-F1
#
_cell.length_a   1.000
_cell.length_b   1.000
_cell.length_c   1.000
_cell.angle_alpha   90.00
_cell.angle_beta   90.00
_cell.angle_gamma   90.00
#
_symmetry.space_group_name_H-M   'P 1'
#
loop_
_entity.id
_entity.type
_entity.pdbx_description
1 polymer ?
#
loop_
_entity_poly.entity_id
_entity_poly.type
_entity_poly.pdbx_seq_one_letter_code
_entity_poly.pdbx_strand_id
1 'polypeptide(L)'
;MFYEFMERHTPCLINGTTESVVLSRETKATTVMGKEYVYNGLFAPTSIVKLGDLVETDATFMVLTMRQTVERDKYCSLLKSNAIIEVQRYDQEFDSNDNPVGAPDFITAQEGVVCFVQYVTADLRQQDQGLLPTTKYLVILQTSVDVKRPQGLPSPDRIIIDGQPYQVDVVDSLKYPSLLNVQVSEDTR
;
A
#
# COMPACT_ATOMS: atom_id res chain seq x y z
N MET A 1 -19.30 -20.52 -7.39
CA MET A 1 -19.88 -19.17 -7.43
C MET A 1 -19.26 -18.31 -8.52
N PHE A 2 -17.94 -18.33 -8.75
CA PHE A 2 -17.31 -17.44 -9.74
C PHE A 2 -17.89 -17.59 -11.17
N TYR A 3 -18.08 -18.82 -11.63
CA TYR A 3 -18.65 -19.12 -12.95
C TYR A 3 -20.15 -18.84 -13.07
N GLU A 4 -20.85 -18.67 -11.95
CA GLU A 4 -22.28 -18.33 -11.93
C GLU A 4 -22.51 -16.83 -12.18
N PHE A 5 -21.46 -16.01 -12.05
CA PHE A 5 -21.50 -14.55 -12.24
C PHE A 5 -20.75 -14.08 -13.50
N MET A 6 -20.74 -14.88 -14.57
CA MET A 6 -20.04 -14.55 -15.83
C MET A 6 -20.36 -13.15 -16.37
N GLU A 7 -21.60 -12.70 -16.26
CA GLU A 7 -22.03 -11.37 -16.73
C GLU A 7 -21.38 -10.21 -15.96
N ARG A 8 -20.78 -10.48 -14.79
CA ARG A 8 -20.13 -9.49 -13.91
C ARG A 8 -18.61 -9.64 -13.89
N HIS A 9 -18.04 -10.42 -14.81
CA HIS A 9 -16.60 -10.55 -14.93
C HIS A 9 -16.01 -9.25 -15.47
N THR A 10 -15.22 -8.58 -14.64
CA THR A 10 -14.38 -7.46 -15.05
C THR A 10 -13.01 -8.00 -15.44
N PRO A 11 -12.52 -7.73 -16.65
CA PRO A 11 -11.15 -8.09 -17.02
C PRO A 11 -10.16 -7.33 -16.12
N CYS A 12 -9.14 -8.03 -15.65
CA CYS A 12 -8.10 -7.44 -14.80
C CYS A 12 -6.71 -7.94 -15.18
N LEU A 13 -5.69 -7.21 -14.76
CA LEU A 13 -4.30 -7.65 -14.80
C LEU A 13 -3.81 -7.89 -13.37
N ILE A 14 -3.17 -9.03 -13.16
CA ILE A 14 -2.50 -9.37 -11.89
C ILE A 14 -1.07 -9.72 -12.24
N ASN A 15 -0.11 -8.91 -11.78
CA ASN A 15 1.32 -9.10 -12.09
C ASN A 15 1.58 -9.30 -13.61
N GLY A 16 0.88 -8.55 -14.47
CA GLY A 16 0.97 -8.64 -15.93
C GLY A 16 0.22 -9.81 -16.59
N THR A 17 -0.44 -10.67 -15.82
CA THR A 17 -1.27 -11.78 -16.35
C THR A 17 -2.73 -11.37 -16.42
N THR A 18 -3.36 -11.58 -17.57
CA THR A 18 -4.80 -11.30 -17.75
C THR A 18 -5.66 -12.30 -17.01
N GLU A 19 -6.55 -11.79 -16.17
CA GLU A 19 -7.53 -12.55 -15.40
C GLU A 19 -8.91 -11.89 -15.44
N SER A 20 -9.87 -12.47 -14.72
CA SER A 20 -11.20 -11.90 -14.54
C SER A 20 -11.57 -11.93 -13.07
N VAL A 21 -12.19 -10.85 -12.62
CA VAL A 21 -12.63 -10.66 -11.24
C VAL A 21 -14.09 -10.23 -11.23
N VAL A 22 -14.86 -10.74 -10.27
CA VAL A 22 -16.16 -10.16 -9.94
C VAL A 22 -15.96 -9.18 -8.81
N LEU A 23 -16.10 -7.89 -9.11
CA LEU A 23 -15.98 -6.83 -8.11
C LEU A 23 -17.34 -6.45 -7.54
N SER A 24 -17.39 -6.29 -6.23
CA SER A 24 -18.56 -5.75 -5.54
C SER A 24 -18.14 -4.86 -4.38
N ARG A 25 -18.91 -3.80 -4.11
CA ARG A 25 -18.65 -2.93 -2.95
C ARG A 25 -19.01 -3.68 -1.67
N GLU A 26 -18.33 -3.37 -0.58
CA GLU A 26 -18.71 -3.91 0.73
C GLU A 26 -19.99 -3.23 1.23
N THR A 27 -21.12 -3.94 1.16
CA THR A 27 -22.49 -3.40 1.19
C THR A 27 -22.98 -2.86 2.54
N LYS A 28 -22.12 -2.81 3.57
CA LYS A 28 -22.50 -2.33 4.92
C LYS A 28 -21.57 -1.27 5.51
N ALA A 29 -20.72 -0.65 4.69
CA ALA A 29 -19.85 0.41 5.17
C ALA A 29 -20.62 1.70 5.50
N THR A 30 -20.46 2.22 6.71
CA THR A 30 -20.98 3.53 7.13
C THR A 30 -19.98 4.65 6.87
N THR A 31 -18.69 4.33 6.80
CA THR A 31 -17.58 5.27 6.59
C THR A 31 -17.27 5.47 5.12
N VAL A 32 -16.68 6.62 4.77
CA VAL A 32 -16.17 6.88 3.40
C VAL A 32 -15.15 5.81 3.01
N MET A 33 -14.30 5.40 3.96
CA MET A 33 -13.31 4.35 3.78
C MET A 33 -13.92 3.07 3.21
N GLY A 34 -14.91 2.50 3.89
CA GLY A 34 -15.51 1.25 3.43
C GLY A 34 -16.42 1.42 2.20
N LYS A 35 -16.96 2.63 1.95
CA LYS A 35 -17.84 2.88 0.79
C LYS A 35 -17.09 3.06 -0.52
N GLU A 36 -15.93 3.71 -0.47
CA GLU A 36 -15.19 4.13 -1.65
C GLU A 36 -13.94 3.32 -1.91
N TYR A 37 -13.27 2.84 -0.87
CA TYR A 37 -11.94 2.23 -1.02
C TYR A 37 -11.92 0.72 -0.77
N VAL A 38 -12.90 0.15 -0.06
CA VAL A 38 -12.92 -1.30 0.23
C VAL A 38 -13.90 -2.03 -0.68
N TYR A 39 -13.39 -3.06 -1.35
CA TYR A 39 -14.14 -3.90 -2.28
C TYR A 39 -13.99 -5.37 -1.94
N ASN A 40 -14.98 -6.15 -2.34
CA ASN A 40 -14.90 -7.60 -2.38
C ASN A 40 -14.59 -8.02 -3.82
N GLY A 41 -13.55 -8.84 -3.98
CA GLY A 41 -13.23 -9.51 -5.24
C GLY A 41 -13.50 -11.00 -5.14
N LEU A 42 -14.09 -11.58 -6.16
CA LEU A 42 -14.20 -13.03 -6.31
C LEU A 42 -13.42 -13.44 -7.56
N PHE A 43 -12.47 -14.35 -7.38
CA PHE A 43 -11.63 -14.92 -8.45
C PHE A 43 -11.85 -16.42 -8.56
N ALA A 44 -11.58 -16.96 -9.74
CA ALA A 44 -11.62 -18.40 -9.99
C ALA A 44 -10.69 -19.17 -9.03
N PRO A 45 -10.96 -20.46 -8.75
CA PRO A 45 -10.10 -21.27 -7.88
C PRO A 45 -8.66 -21.40 -8.41
N THR A 46 -8.51 -21.34 -9.74
CA THR A 46 -7.23 -21.45 -10.47
C THR A 46 -6.52 -20.12 -10.66
N SER A 47 -7.11 -19.00 -10.21
CA SER A 47 -6.52 -17.67 -10.33
C SER A 47 -5.14 -17.63 -9.67
N ILE A 48 -4.22 -16.84 -10.23
CA ILE A 48 -2.88 -16.65 -9.68
C ILE A 48 -2.86 -15.72 -8.47
N VAL A 49 -3.98 -15.04 -8.17
CA VAL A 49 -4.05 -13.98 -7.14
C VAL A 49 -3.54 -14.45 -5.77
N LYS A 50 -2.74 -13.61 -5.13
CA LYS A 50 -2.16 -13.78 -3.80
C LYS A 50 -2.39 -12.52 -2.95
N LEU A 51 -2.15 -12.67 -1.65
CA LEU A 51 -2.12 -11.53 -0.73
C LEU A 51 -1.02 -10.56 -1.13
N GLY A 52 -1.30 -9.26 -1.05
CA GLY A 52 -0.37 -8.21 -1.42
C GLY A 52 -0.23 -7.93 -2.92
N ASP A 53 -0.85 -8.73 -3.80
CA ASP A 53 -0.83 -8.47 -5.24
C ASP A 53 -1.60 -7.17 -5.59
N LEU A 54 -1.21 -6.55 -6.71
CA LEU A 54 -2.00 -5.51 -7.36
C LEU A 54 -2.93 -6.14 -8.38
N VAL A 55 -4.19 -5.74 -8.33
CA VAL A 55 -5.24 -6.07 -9.29
C VAL A 55 -5.58 -4.80 -10.03
N GLU A 56 -5.21 -4.74 -11.31
CA GLU A 56 -5.42 -3.59 -12.17
C GLU A 56 -6.66 -3.79 -13.04
N THR A 57 -7.56 -2.83 -13.00
CA THR A 57 -8.79 -2.77 -13.80
C THR A 57 -8.94 -1.35 -14.37
N ASP A 58 -10.10 -0.70 -14.18
CA ASP A 58 -10.25 0.75 -14.32
C ASP A 58 -9.57 1.51 -13.17
N ALA A 59 -9.45 0.87 -12.01
CA ALA A 59 -8.65 1.30 -10.88
C ALA A 59 -7.68 0.18 -10.44
N THR A 60 -6.68 0.55 -9.65
CA THR A 60 -5.74 -0.40 -9.07
C THR A 60 -6.16 -0.73 -7.64
N PHE A 61 -6.08 -2.01 -7.28
CA PHE A 61 -6.46 -2.52 -5.97
C PHE A 61 -5.36 -3.37 -5.36
N MET A 62 -5.13 -3.27 -4.06
CA MET A 62 -4.26 -4.15 -3.30
C MET A 62 -5.08 -5.26 -2.63
N VAL A 63 -4.60 -6.50 -2.71
CA VAL A 63 -5.25 -7.64 -2.03
C VAL A 63 -4.91 -7.63 -0.54
N LEU A 64 -5.86 -7.24 0.31
CA LEU A 64 -5.68 -7.17 1.76
C LEU A 64 -5.79 -8.55 2.43
N THR A 65 -6.87 -9.26 2.12
CA THR A 65 -7.16 -10.58 2.70
C THR A 65 -7.74 -11.49 1.64
N MET A 66 -7.60 -12.80 1.84
CA MET A 66 -8.08 -13.82 0.93
C MET A 66 -8.55 -15.02 1.74
N ARG A 67 -9.74 -15.52 1.40
CA ARG A 67 -10.30 -16.77 1.90
C ARG A 67 -10.84 -17.60 0.74
N GLN A 68 -10.89 -18.90 0.91
CA GLN A 68 -11.53 -19.78 -0.05
C GLN A 68 -13.01 -19.98 0.30
N THR A 69 -13.87 -19.98 -0.71
CA THR A 69 -15.28 -20.38 -0.55
C THR A 69 -15.40 -21.91 -0.50
N VAL A 70 -16.62 -22.42 -0.30
CA VAL A 70 -16.91 -23.87 -0.34
C VAL A 70 -16.52 -24.48 -1.70
N GLU A 71 -16.67 -23.73 -2.78
CA GLU A 71 -16.30 -24.13 -4.14
C GLU A 71 -14.83 -23.87 -4.47
N ARG A 72 -14.03 -23.46 -3.47
CA ARG A 72 -12.61 -23.08 -3.59
C ARG A 72 -12.35 -21.83 -4.42
N ASP A 73 -13.38 -21.06 -4.75
CA ASP A 73 -13.20 -19.73 -5.33
C ASP A 73 -12.43 -18.85 -4.33
N LYS A 74 -11.57 -17.96 -4.84
CA LYS A 74 -10.79 -17.05 -3.99
C LYS A 74 -11.61 -15.78 -3.77
N TYR A 75 -12.09 -15.61 -2.54
CA TYR A 75 -12.81 -14.43 -2.09
C TYR A 75 -11.86 -13.50 -1.36
N CYS A 76 -11.64 -12.32 -1.93
CA CYS A 76 -10.65 -11.36 -1.48
C CYS A 76 -11.30 -10.06 -0.97
N SER A 77 -10.72 -9.48 0.07
CA SER A 77 -10.92 -8.06 0.39
C SER A 77 -9.84 -7.25 -0.32
N LEU A 78 -10.26 -6.24 -1.05
CA LEU A 78 -9.44 -5.41 -1.92
C LEU A 78 -9.48 -3.96 -1.43
N LEU A 79 -8.34 -3.30 -1.47
CA LEU A 79 -8.19 -1.88 -1.16
C LEU A 79 -7.83 -1.09 -2.41
N LYS A 80 -8.71 -0.18 -2.83
CA LYS A 80 -8.47 0.71 -3.96
C LYS A 80 -7.33 1.68 -3.64
N SER A 81 -6.32 1.72 -4.49
CA SER A 81 -5.24 2.71 -4.41
C SER A 81 -5.79 4.11 -4.73
N ASN A 82 -5.22 5.14 -4.10
CA ASN A 82 -5.63 6.53 -4.32
C ASN A 82 -4.45 7.49 -4.54
N ALA A 83 -3.22 6.99 -4.48
CA ALA A 83 -2.03 7.82 -4.64
C ALA A 83 -0.90 7.03 -5.34
N ILE A 84 0.01 7.79 -5.92
CA ILE A 84 1.30 7.33 -6.42
C ILE A 84 2.36 8.16 -5.71
N ILE A 85 3.34 7.50 -5.11
CA ILE A 85 4.37 8.16 -4.29
C ILE A 85 5.78 7.88 -4.82
N GLU A 86 6.72 8.67 -4.32
CA GLU A 86 8.15 8.45 -4.42
C GLU A 86 8.72 8.17 -3.03
N VAL A 87 9.63 7.21 -2.95
CA VAL A 87 10.42 6.91 -1.75
C VAL A 87 11.82 7.46 -1.97
N GLN A 88 12.30 8.26 -1.03
CA GLN A 88 13.66 8.81 -1.03
C GLN A 88 14.44 8.31 0.18
N ARG A 89 15.75 8.16 0.00
CA ARG A 89 16.68 7.70 1.04
C ARG A 89 17.81 8.71 1.20
N TYR A 90 18.17 8.97 2.45
CA TYR A 90 19.33 9.77 2.76
C TYR A 90 20.61 9.01 2.42
N ASP A 91 21.46 9.60 1.59
CA ASP A 91 22.71 9.01 1.16
C ASP A 91 23.85 10.03 1.16
N GLN A 92 25.08 9.53 1.22
CA GLN A 92 26.31 10.31 1.15
C GLN A 92 27.27 9.59 0.20
N GLU A 93 27.66 10.26 -0.87
CA GLU A 93 28.67 9.72 -1.79
C GLU A 93 30.06 9.77 -1.14
N PHE A 94 30.87 8.74 -1.39
CA PHE A 94 32.25 8.63 -0.93
C PHE A 94 33.21 8.40 -2.11
N ASP A 95 34.42 8.97 -2.03
CA ASP A 95 35.48 8.72 -3.00
C ASP A 95 36.17 7.37 -2.77
N SER A 96 37.18 7.04 -3.59
CA SER A 96 37.94 5.79 -3.48
C SER A 96 38.77 5.64 -2.19
N ASN A 97 38.85 6.70 -1.38
CA ASN A 97 39.58 6.74 -0.11
C ASN A 97 38.62 6.93 1.08
N ASP A 98 37.32 6.67 0.90
CA ASP A 98 36.27 6.84 1.91
C ASP A 98 36.10 8.28 2.43
N ASN A 99 36.49 9.30 1.63
CA ASN A 99 36.17 10.68 1.96
C ASN A 99 34.79 11.06 1.43
N PRO A 100 33.95 11.78 2.21
CA PRO A 100 32.66 12.25 1.73
C PRO A 100 32.82 13.24 0.59
N VAL A 101 32.08 13.02 -0.49
CA VAL A 101 32.01 13.90 -1.67
C VAL A 101 30.70 14.67 -1.61
N GLY A 102 30.77 16.00 -1.59
CA GLY A 102 29.58 16.85 -1.53
C GLY A 102 28.87 16.83 -0.17
N ALA A 103 27.63 17.34 -0.16
CA ALA A 103 26.77 17.27 1.00
C ALA A 103 25.86 16.03 0.91
N PRO A 104 25.50 15.41 2.04
CA PRO A 104 24.50 14.36 2.03
C PRO A 104 23.17 14.89 1.49
N ASP A 105 22.45 14.07 0.75
CA ASP A 105 21.13 14.44 0.22
C ASP A 105 20.18 13.24 0.20
N PHE A 106 18.90 13.52 -0.01
CA PHE A 106 17.89 12.52 -0.25
C PHE A 106 17.86 12.16 -1.73
N ILE A 107 18.27 10.94 -2.03
CA ILE A 107 18.19 10.37 -3.38
C ILE A 107 16.93 9.54 -3.51
N THR A 108 16.37 9.53 -4.71
CA THR A 108 15.23 8.68 -5.07
C THR A 108 15.62 7.21 -4.96
N ALA A 109 14.98 6.48 -4.03
CA ALA A 109 15.13 5.04 -3.89
C ALA A 109 14.14 4.28 -4.80
N GLN A 110 12.92 4.81 -4.94
CA GLN A 110 11.90 4.22 -5.79
C GLN A 110 10.83 5.25 -6.19
N GLU A 111 10.44 5.28 -7.46
CA GLU A 111 9.38 6.16 -7.98
C GLU A 111 8.17 5.35 -8.46
N GLY A 112 7.04 6.04 -8.67
CA GLY A 112 5.87 5.46 -9.32
C GLY A 112 5.18 4.39 -8.47
N VAL A 113 5.34 4.44 -7.16
CA VAL A 113 4.81 3.42 -6.25
C VAL A 113 3.32 3.63 -6.03
N VAL A 114 2.51 2.71 -6.53
CA VAL A 114 1.05 2.72 -6.31
C VAL A 114 0.74 2.35 -4.87
N CYS A 115 -0.06 3.17 -4.20
CA CYS A 115 -0.36 2.98 -2.79
C CYS A 115 -1.74 3.49 -2.39
N PHE A 116 -2.09 3.21 -1.14
CA PHE A 116 -3.22 3.85 -0.48
C PHE A 116 -2.71 4.78 0.63
N VAL A 117 -3.19 6.03 0.64
CA VAL A 117 -2.86 7.06 1.63
C VAL A 117 -4.13 7.48 2.35
N GLN A 118 -4.08 7.49 3.68
CA GLN A 118 -5.16 7.97 4.54
C GLN A 118 -4.65 9.07 5.47
N TYR A 119 -5.31 10.22 5.44
CA TYR A 119 -5.08 11.28 6.41
C TYR A 119 -5.55 10.84 7.80
N VAL A 120 -4.69 11.02 8.80
CA VAL A 120 -4.99 10.66 10.18
C VAL A 120 -5.83 11.74 10.84
N THR A 121 -7.13 11.47 11.01
CA THR A 121 -8.07 12.34 11.72
C THR A 121 -8.08 12.05 13.22
N ALA A 122 -8.68 12.95 14.01
CA ALA A 122 -8.88 12.72 15.44
C ALA A 122 -9.71 11.46 15.73
N ASP A 123 -10.74 11.20 14.92
CA ASP A 123 -11.57 10.00 15.03
C ASP A 123 -10.74 8.72 14.77
N LEU A 124 -9.90 8.73 13.73
CA LEU A 124 -9.03 7.59 13.43
C LEU A 124 -8.04 7.30 14.58
N ARG A 125 -7.49 8.35 15.21
CA ARG A 125 -6.61 8.19 16.40
C ARG A 125 -7.34 7.62 17.62
N GLN A 126 -8.64 7.87 17.76
CA GLN A 126 -9.42 7.27 18.85
C GLN A 126 -9.71 5.79 18.59
N GLN A 127 -9.90 5.41 17.32
CA GLN A 127 -10.18 4.04 16.91
C GLN A 127 -8.92 3.16 16.90
N ASP A 128 -7.79 3.70 16.42
CA ASP A 128 -6.51 3.00 16.32
C ASP A 128 -5.48 3.57 17.30
N GLN A 129 -5.42 2.95 18.48
CA GLN A 129 -4.47 3.33 19.54
C GLN A 129 -3.00 3.05 19.17
N GLY A 130 -2.72 2.36 18.06
CA GLY A 130 -1.37 2.09 17.58
C GLY A 130 -0.75 3.23 16.76
N LEU A 131 -1.49 4.31 16.52
CA LEU A 131 -1.00 5.49 15.79
C LEU A 131 -0.13 6.37 16.68
N LEU A 132 1.03 6.79 16.16
CA LEU A 132 1.85 7.77 16.88
C LEU A 132 1.15 9.14 16.88
N PRO A 133 1.34 9.96 17.93
CA PRO A 133 0.77 11.30 17.98
C PRO A 133 1.20 12.21 16.82
N THR A 134 2.40 11.97 16.27
CA THR A 134 3.01 12.71 15.17
C THR A 134 2.54 12.25 13.80
N THR A 135 1.91 11.06 13.69
CA THR A 135 1.50 10.51 12.40
C THR A 135 0.47 11.41 11.74
N LYS A 136 0.78 11.83 10.52
CA LYS A 136 -0.09 12.65 9.68
C LYS A 136 -0.80 11.82 8.62
N TYR A 137 -0.09 10.86 8.02
CA TYR A 137 -0.68 9.92 7.08
C TYR A 137 -0.34 8.47 7.44
N LEU A 138 -1.28 7.59 7.11
CA LEU A 138 -1.06 6.15 7.05
C LEU A 138 -0.99 5.76 5.57
N VAL A 139 0.07 5.03 5.21
CA VAL A 139 0.35 4.63 3.84
C VAL A 139 0.40 3.10 3.78
N ILE A 140 -0.38 2.49 2.90
CA ILE A 140 -0.37 1.04 2.65
C ILE A 140 0.33 0.77 1.33
N LEU A 141 1.36 -0.08 1.38
CA LEU A 141 2.26 -0.39 0.27
C LEU A 141 2.42 -1.90 0.10
N GLN A 142 2.87 -2.33 -1.07
CA GLN A 142 3.35 -3.70 -1.25
C GLN A 142 4.67 -3.93 -0.50
N THR A 143 4.92 -5.17 -0.08
CA THR A 143 6.19 -5.56 0.58
C THR A 143 7.41 -5.51 -0.33
N SER A 144 7.21 -5.43 -1.65
CA SER A 144 8.26 -5.25 -2.64
C SER A 144 8.82 -3.82 -2.68
N VAL A 145 8.14 -2.85 -2.07
CA VAL A 145 8.59 -1.45 -2.05
C VAL A 145 9.76 -1.28 -1.09
N ASP A 146 10.83 -0.62 -1.53
CA ASP A 146 12.06 -0.45 -0.75
C ASP A 146 11.95 0.70 0.27
N VAL A 147 11.03 0.58 1.24
CA VAL A 147 10.95 1.47 2.41
C VAL A 147 11.62 0.79 3.60
N LYS A 148 12.62 1.45 4.20
CA LYS A 148 13.32 0.94 5.37
C LYS A 148 12.65 1.36 6.66
N ARG A 149 12.81 0.51 7.67
CA ARG A 149 12.54 0.88 9.06
C ARG A 149 13.53 1.97 9.49
N PRO A 150 13.08 2.99 10.24
CA PRO A 150 13.96 4.09 10.63
C PRO A 150 15.04 3.69 11.64
N GLN A 151 14.88 2.56 12.34
CA GLN A 151 15.91 2.09 13.28
C GLN A 151 17.16 1.63 12.53
N GLY A 152 18.30 2.28 12.83
CA GLY A 152 19.61 1.91 12.27
C GLY A 152 19.98 2.66 10.99
N LEU A 153 19.17 3.63 10.56
CA LEU A 153 19.53 4.54 9.49
C LEU A 153 20.09 5.87 10.04
N PRO A 154 21.01 6.53 9.31
CA PRO A 154 21.48 7.87 9.65
C PRO A 154 20.36 8.91 9.62
N SER A 155 19.38 8.70 8.73
CA SER A 155 18.13 9.45 8.66
C SER A 155 17.01 8.52 8.21
N PRO A 156 15.78 8.67 8.72
CA PRO A 156 14.62 7.97 8.17
C PRO A 156 14.45 8.22 6.66
N ASP A 157 13.95 7.21 5.94
CA ASP A 157 13.49 7.38 4.56
C ASP A 157 12.38 8.44 4.49
N ARG A 158 12.26 9.09 3.34
CA ARG A 158 11.19 10.05 3.01
C ARG A 158 10.21 9.43 2.04
N ILE A 159 8.96 9.81 2.15
CA ILE A 159 7.91 9.51 1.20
C ILE A 159 7.36 10.84 0.69
N ILE A 160 7.37 11.05 -0.62
CA ILE A 160 6.80 12.24 -1.26
C ILE A 160 5.32 11.94 -1.59
N ILE A 161 4.41 12.71 -0.98
CA ILE A 161 2.97 12.63 -1.21
C ILE A 161 2.53 14.00 -1.72
N ASP A 162 1.90 14.05 -2.89
CA ASP A 162 1.46 15.31 -3.53
C ASP A 162 2.56 16.39 -3.59
N GLY A 163 3.80 15.95 -3.85
CA GLY A 163 4.99 16.83 -3.93
C GLY A 163 5.51 17.35 -2.58
N GLN A 164 4.98 16.88 -1.46
CA GLN A 164 5.44 17.25 -0.11
C GLN A 164 6.20 16.09 0.55
N PRO A 165 7.34 16.35 1.20
CA PRO A 165 8.11 15.31 1.89
C PRO A 165 7.51 14.98 3.26
N TYR A 166 7.38 13.68 3.52
CA TYR A 166 7.01 13.13 4.81
C TYR A 166 8.07 12.12 5.26
N GLN A 167 8.46 12.15 6.53
CA GLN A 167 9.42 11.20 7.06
C GLN A 167 8.73 9.91 7.50
N VAL A 168 9.41 8.77 7.32
CA VAL A 168 8.93 7.45 7.73
C VAL A 168 9.21 7.22 9.22
N ASP A 169 8.16 7.09 10.03
CA ASP A 169 8.29 6.87 11.48
C ASP A 169 8.18 5.39 11.85
N VAL A 170 7.30 4.65 11.16
CA VAL A 170 7.02 3.24 11.45
C VAL A 170 6.78 2.50 10.15
N VAL A 171 7.39 1.31 10.00
CA VAL A 171 7.09 0.36 8.93
C VAL A 171 6.63 -0.94 9.57
N ASP A 172 5.32 -1.20 9.52
CA ASP A 172 4.70 -2.39 10.07
C ASP A 172 4.33 -3.38 8.96
N SER A 173 4.99 -4.53 8.95
CA SER A 173 4.74 -5.62 7.99
C SER A 173 3.85 -6.73 8.55
N LEU A 174 3.30 -6.56 9.77
CA LEU A 174 2.54 -7.57 10.49
C LEU A 174 1.03 -7.30 10.48
N LYS A 175 0.62 -6.03 10.52
CA LYS A 175 -0.82 -5.66 10.53
C LYS A 175 -1.59 -6.21 9.33
N TYR A 176 -0.99 -6.15 8.15
CA TYR A 176 -1.53 -6.73 6.92
C TYR A 176 -0.52 -7.72 6.35
N PRO A 177 -0.77 -9.05 6.42
CA PRO A 177 0.15 -10.02 5.86
C PRO A 177 0.38 -9.76 4.36
N SER A 178 1.65 -9.58 3.96
CA SER A 178 2.08 -9.27 2.58
C SER A 178 1.87 -7.82 2.11
N LEU A 179 1.57 -6.90 3.03
CA LEU A 179 1.60 -5.46 2.78
C LEU A 179 2.41 -4.75 3.87
N LEU A 180 2.84 -3.52 3.61
CA LEU A 180 3.45 -2.63 4.59
C LEU A 180 2.44 -1.58 4.99
N ASN A 181 2.25 -1.42 6.30
CA ASN A 181 1.50 -0.34 6.91
C ASN A 181 2.48 0.68 7.47
N VAL A 182 2.67 1.78 6.76
CA VAL A 182 3.67 2.80 7.06
C VAL A 182 2.99 4.02 7.70
N GLN A 183 3.53 4.47 8.82
CA GLN A 183 3.13 5.73 9.45
C GLN A 183 4.15 6.80 9.11
N VAL A 184 3.68 7.94 8.60
CA VAL A 184 4.54 9.07 8.23
C VAL A 184 4.12 10.36 8.93
N SER A 185 5.10 11.21 9.23
CA SER A 185 4.91 12.54 9.82
C SER A 185 5.53 13.63 8.93
N GLU A 186 5.22 14.89 9.22
CA GLU A 186 5.84 16.02 8.50
C GLU A 186 7.36 15.99 8.69
N ASP A 187 8.10 16.16 7.60
CA ASP A 187 9.53 16.40 7.70
C ASP A 187 9.80 17.89 7.86
N THR A 188 10.26 18.29 9.04
CA THR A 188 10.52 19.69 9.41
C THR A 188 12.00 20.06 9.34
N ARG A 189 12.84 19.23 8.72
CA ARG A 189 14.30 19.40 8.64
C ARG A 189 14.72 20.30 7.49
#